data_AF-A0A4Q2LND4-F1
#
_entry.id   AF-A0A4Q2LND4-F1
#
_cell.length_a   1.000
_cell.length_b   1.000
_cell.length_c   1.000
_cell.angle_alpha   90.00
_cell.angle_beta   90.00
_cell.angle_gamma   90.00
#
_symmetry.space_group_name_H-M   'P 1'
#
loop_
_entity.id
_entity.type
_entity.pdbx_description
1 polymer ?
#
loop_
_entity_poly.entity_id
_entity_poly.type
_entity_poly.pdbx_seq_one_letter_code
_entity_poly.pdbx_strand_id
1 'polypeptide(L)'
;MKRITASYLGISTLEQPARRKIRKTALVKKIAVQLNGIESAEQLVRKLVQAGLGRADKQTLLLMKEQIQQLGNNYIPGIQAVLRELLQALQPSDELEKDYNRALEKLAVIHTLLKKSKSYLQSRKDNPELPPETATNLEEWIGHVWELSELRELGCISKDARMLQLSFRSYRDQIREVIVDEGCWMELHSGHLFKTRNYRPLHAAEHIGAEDSCFEVIETGELIVYPGDLNPRVRWEASVALEAAASDYETVRLQAHTSYPDIIRSIKNQIKNPLADKHPVALLHYAAIKQQDDQYIMMDTKGNHIVCADISAIQQATTPLLPLLGRRDLSDQAMLVMFEHNAVQNRLLAQPLSIVTDKEIIRLLY
;
A
#
# COMPACT_ATOMS: atom_id res chain seq x y z
N MET A 1 47.08 5.01 -39.91
CA MET A 1 46.71 6.30 -39.28
C MET A 1 45.58 6.96 -40.07
N LYS A 2 44.36 6.99 -39.51
CA LYS A 2 43.20 7.88 -39.79
C LYS A 2 42.03 7.31 -38.97
N ARG A 3 41.94 7.65 -37.68
CA ARG A 3 41.04 8.66 -37.07
C ARG A 3 39.54 8.40 -37.27
N ILE A 4 38.95 8.02 -36.13
CA ILE A 4 37.57 8.02 -35.64
C ILE A 4 36.72 9.19 -36.16
N THR A 5 35.45 8.90 -36.49
CA THR A 5 34.30 9.75 -36.09
C THR A 5 33.08 8.86 -35.85
N ALA A 6 32.61 8.89 -34.60
CA ALA A 6 31.32 8.36 -34.17
C ALA A 6 30.19 9.30 -34.60
N SER A 7 29.03 8.75 -34.93
CA SER A 7 27.76 9.47 -34.94
C SER A 7 26.70 8.60 -34.26
N TYR A 8 26.68 8.74 -32.93
CA TYR A 8 25.56 8.40 -32.05
C TYR A 8 24.45 9.45 -32.18
N LEU A 9 23.25 9.10 -31.71
CA LEU A 9 22.09 9.95 -31.39
C LEU A 9 21.00 10.06 -32.47
N GLY A 10 20.28 8.97 -32.68
CA GLY A 10 18.84 9.04 -32.93
C GLY A 10 18.10 9.10 -31.59
N ILE A 11 18.09 10.27 -30.94
CA ILE A 11 17.17 10.52 -29.82
C ILE A 11 15.79 10.60 -30.44
N SER A 12 15.00 9.53 -30.30
CA SER A 12 13.55 9.59 -30.48
C SER A 12 13.00 10.48 -29.36
N THR A 13 12.85 11.77 -29.65
CA THR A 13 12.01 12.69 -28.86
C THR A 13 10.57 12.24 -29.03
N LEU A 14 10.16 11.24 -28.24
CA LEU A 14 8.76 10.94 -28.03
C LEU A 14 8.13 12.15 -27.32
N GLU A 15 7.15 12.75 -27.97
CA GLU A 15 6.37 13.89 -27.47
C GLU A 15 5.89 13.61 -26.04
N GLN A 16 6.17 14.51 -25.11
CA GLN A 16 5.49 14.49 -23.81
C GLN A 16 3.99 14.60 -24.08
N PRO A 17 3.15 13.75 -23.46
CA PRO A 17 1.71 13.83 -23.65
C PRO A 17 1.25 15.25 -23.30
N ALA A 18 0.50 15.86 -24.22
CA ALA A 18 0.01 17.22 -24.06
C ALA A 18 -0.84 17.30 -22.78
N ARG A 19 -0.43 18.14 -21.83
CA ARG A 19 -1.14 18.31 -20.55
C ARG A 19 -2.61 18.67 -20.79
N ARG A 20 -3.53 17.94 -20.17
CA ARG A 20 -4.96 18.24 -20.22
C ARG A 20 -5.21 19.68 -19.78
N LYS A 21 -5.99 20.42 -20.58
CA LYS A 21 -6.37 21.80 -20.27
C LYS A 21 -7.30 21.82 -19.05
N ILE A 22 -6.78 22.26 -17.91
CA ILE A 22 -7.53 22.33 -16.66
C ILE A 22 -8.65 23.38 -16.78
N ARG A 23 -9.89 22.96 -16.54
CA ARG A 23 -11.05 23.88 -16.43
C ARG A 23 -11.04 24.54 -15.05
N LYS A 24 -10.19 25.57 -14.88
CA LYS A 24 -9.95 26.29 -13.61
C LYS A 24 -11.22 26.57 -12.80
N THR A 25 -12.24 27.17 -13.43
CA THR A 25 -13.50 27.51 -12.76
C THR A 25 -14.26 26.29 -12.24
N ALA A 26 -14.28 25.19 -13.00
CA ALA A 26 -14.93 23.95 -12.57
C ALA A 26 -14.15 23.28 -11.43
N LEU A 27 -12.82 23.30 -11.49
CA LEU A 27 -11.95 22.79 -10.44
C LEU A 27 -12.17 23.56 -9.13
N VAL A 28 -12.12 24.89 -9.16
CA VAL A 28 -12.33 25.74 -7.97
C VAL A 28 -13.72 25.52 -7.37
N LYS A 29 -14.76 25.37 -8.20
CA LYS A 29 -16.12 25.03 -7.74
C LYS A 29 -16.18 23.66 -7.06
N LYS A 30 -15.55 22.63 -7.66
CA LYS A 30 -15.46 21.29 -7.07
C LYS A 30 -14.75 21.33 -5.72
N ILE A 31 -13.59 22.01 -5.65
CA ILE A 31 -12.81 22.15 -4.42
C ILE A 31 -13.61 22.89 -3.34
N ALA A 32 -14.36 23.94 -3.69
CA ALA A 32 -15.21 24.63 -2.72
C ALA A 32 -16.28 23.71 -2.11
N VAL A 33 -16.90 22.85 -2.92
CA VAL A 33 -17.85 21.83 -2.44
C VAL A 33 -17.15 20.81 -1.53
N GLN A 34 -15.96 20.35 -1.89
CA GLN A 34 -15.16 19.44 -1.05
C GLN A 34 -14.81 20.07 0.31
N LEU A 35 -14.37 21.33 0.33
CA LEU A 35 -14.04 22.07 1.55
C LEU A 35 -15.25 22.22 2.48
N ASN A 36 -16.44 22.52 1.93
CA ASN A 36 -17.67 22.58 2.73
C ASN A 36 -18.02 21.20 3.35
N GLY A 37 -17.79 20.12 2.60
CA GLY A 37 -17.96 18.76 3.10
C GLY A 37 -16.97 18.40 4.20
N ILE A 38 -15.71 18.80 4.05
CA ILE A 38 -14.67 18.61 5.07
C ILE A 38 -15.02 19.38 6.35
N GLU A 39 -15.49 20.62 6.25
CA GLU A 39 -15.91 21.40 7.42
C GLU A 39 -17.09 20.72 8.14
N SER A 40 -18.07 20.23 7.40
CA SER A 40 -19.21 19.49 7.96
C SER A 40 -18.74 18.21 8.67
N ALA A 41 -17.79 17.48 8.09
CA ALA A 41 -17.18 16.29 8.69
C ALA A 41 -16.34 16.63 9.94
N GLU A 42 -15.59 17.73 9.94
CA GLU A 42 -14.85 18.22 11.11
C GLU A 42 -15.80 18.53 12.28
N GLN A 43 -16.93 19.18 12.01
CA GLN A 43 -17.95 19.44 13.03
C GLN A 43 -18.57 18.16 13.59
N LEU A 44 -18.83 17.18 12.73
CA LEU A 44 -19.35 15.87 13.15
C LEU A 44 -18.38 15.16 14.10
N VAL A 45 -17.11 15.03 13.70
CA VAL A 45 -16.07 14.40 14.53
C VAL A 45 -15.88 15.15 15.84
N ARG A 46 -15.89 16.50 15.81
CA ARG A 46 -15.77 17.32 17.03
C ARG A 46 -16.92 17.07 18.00
N LYS A 47 -18.17 17.01 17.52
CA LYS A 47 -19.35 16.71 18.35
C LYS A 47 -19.24 15.32 18.99
N LEU A 48 -18.81 14.33 18.23
CA LEU A 48 -18.58 12.97 18.73
C LEU A 48 -17.55 12.95 19.87
N VAL A 49 -16.39 13.58 19.66
CA VAL A 49 -15.32 13.63 20.67
C VAL A 49 -15.77 14.39 21.92
N GLN A 50 -16.52 15.50 21.76
CA GLN A 50 -17.05 16.28 22.89
C GLN A 50 -18.12 15.53 23.70
N ALA A 51 -18.97 14.73 23.04
CA ALA A 51 -19.97 13.90 23.70
C ALA A 51 -19.35 12.72 24.46
N GLY A 52 -18.17 12.26 24.02
CA GLY A 52 -17.46 11.10 24.56
C GLY A 52 -17.89 9.80 23.88
N LEU A 53 -16.91 8.95 23.54
CA LEU A 53 -17.13 7.72 22.77
C LEU A 53 -18.02 6.70 23.50
N GLY A 54 -17.92 6.63 24.83
CA GLY A 54 -18.72 5.72 25.66
C GLY A 54 -20.16 6.18 25.91
N ARG A 55 -20.58 7.33 25.35
CA ARG A 55 -21.94 7.89 25.50
C ARG A 55 -22.73 7.94 24.20
N ALA A 56 -22.20 7.40 23.10
CA ALA A 56 -22.93 7.35 21.83
C ALA A 56 -24.09 6.35 21.93
N ASP A 57 -25.26 6.84 22.31
CA ASP A 57 -26.49 6.05 22.30
C ASP A 57 -26.96 5.75 20.86
N LYS A 58 -27.91 4.83 20.72
CA LYS A 58 -28.43 4.41 19.41
C LYS A 58 -28.94 5.59 18.58
N GLN A 59 -29.50 6.62 19.21
CA GLN A 59 -30.01 7.81 18.54
C GLN A 59 -28.88 8.67 17.99
N THR A 60 -27.80 8.85 18.75
CA THR A 60 -26.59 9.57 18.31
C THR A 60 -25.94 8.88 17.11
N LEU A 61 -25.82 7.55 17.14
CA LEU A 61 -25.27 6.77 16.03
C LEU A 61 -26.14 6.85 14.77
N LEU A 62 -27.48 6.88 14.93
CA LEU A 62 -28.41 7.05 13.80
C LEU A 62 -28.27 8.43 13.15
N LEU A 63 -28.23 9.50 13.96
CA LEU A 63 -28.03 10.86 13.46
C LEU A 63 -26.67 11.01 12.76
N MET A 64 -25.62 10.40 13.30
CA MET A 64 -24.30 10.37 12.68
C MET A 64 -24.35 9.65 11.32
N LYS A 65 -25.06 8.53 11.22
CA LYS A 65 -25.26 7.79 9.96
C LYS A 65 -25.92 8.66 8.89
N GLU A 66 -26.99 9.38 9.24
CA GLU A 66 -27.70 10.28 8.32
C GLU A 66 -26.80 11.43 7.85
N GLN A 67 -26.05 12.04 8.77
CA GLN A 67 -25.11 13.12 8.44
C GLN A 67 -23.97 12.61 7.54
N ILE A 68 -23.44 11.41 7.79
CA ILE A 68 -22.45 10.78 6.92
C ILE A 68 -23.03 10.53 5.52
N GLN A 69 -24.28 10.10 5.41
CA GLN A 69 -24.92 9.90 4.10
C GLN A 69 -25.00 11.21 3.31
N GLN A 70 -25.36 12.33 3.97
CA GLN A 70 -25.44 13.64 3.35
C GLN A 70 -24.09 14.14 2.79
N LEU A 71 -22.95 13.71 3.36
CA LEU A 71 -21.61 14.01 2.84
C LEU A 71 -21.33 13.42 1.45
N GLY A 72 -22.13 12.45 0.98
CA GLY A 72 -21.95 11.81 -0.32
C GLY A 72 -22.00 12.78 -1.51
N ASN A 73 -22.63 13.95 -1.33
CA ASN A 73 -22.77 14.97 -2.36
C ASN A 73 -21.52 15.88 -2.50
N ASN A 74 -20.51 15.70 -1.64
CA ASN A 74 -19.42 16.66 -1.52
C ASN A 74 -18.12 16.24 -2.23
N TYR A 75 -18.14 15.22 -3.10
CA TYR A 75 -16.95 14.72 -3.82
C TYR A 75 -15.77 14.32 -2.89
N ILE A 76 -16.08 13.81 -1.70
CA ILE A 76 -15.12 13.32 -0.71
C ILE A 76 -15.41 11.86 -0.28
N PRO A 77 -15.59 10.92 -1.23
CA PRO A 77 -16.04 9.57 -0.90
C PRO A 77 -15.07 8.81 0.01
N GLY A 78 -13.77 9.11 -0.03
CA GLY A 78 -12.79 8.49 0.87
C GLY A 78 -12.96 8.95 2.32
N ILE A 79 -13.20 10.24 2.56
CA ILE A 79 -13.53 10.79 3.89
C ILE A 79 -14.83 10.16 4.41
N GLN A 80 -15.84 10.05 3.55
CA GLN A 80 -17.11 9.42 3.89
C GLN A 80 -16.92 7.94 4.29
N ALA A 81 -16.07 7.19 3.57
CA ALA A 81 -15.76 5.80 3.88
C ALA A 81 -15.12 5.64 5.27
N VAL A 82 -14.11 6.47 5.60
CA VAL A 82 -13.47 6.44 6.92
C VAL A 82 -14.48 6.76 8.04
N LEU A 83 -15.38 7.72 7.83
CA LEU A 83 -16.44 8.02 8.80
C LEU A 83 -17.43 6.84 8.99
N ARG A 84 -17.74 6.08 7.94
CA ARG A 84 -18.56 4.87 8.04
C ARG A 84 -17.83 3.77 8.82
N GLU A 85 -16.52 3.59 8.60
CA GLU A 85 -15.71 2.65 9.39
C GLU A 85 -15.64 3.05 10.86
N LEU A 86 -15.52 4.34 11.17
CA LEU A 86 -15.60 4.86 12.53
C LEU A 86 -16.97 4.58 13.15
N LEU A 87 -18.06 4.86 12.42
CA LEU A 87 -19.42 4.57 12.89
C LEU A 87 -19.63 3.08 13.18
N GLN A 88 -19.05 2.21 12.35
CA GLN A 88 -19.07 0.76 12.56
C GLN A 88 -18.30 0.36 13.82
N ALA A 89 -17.12 0.94 14.04
CA ALA A 89 -16.30 0.69 15.23
C ALA A 89 -16.95 1.19 16.54
N LEU A 90 -17.94 2.08 16.45
CA LEU A 90 -18.72 2.58 17.59
C LEU A 90 -20.01 1.79 17.85
N GLN A 91 -20.35 0.81 17.01
CA GLN A 91 -21.52 -0.03 17.27
C GLN A 91 -21.27 -0.90 18.52
N PRO A 92 -22.27 -1.09 19.39
CA PRO A 92 -22.12 -1.95 20.56
C PRO A 92 -21.78 -3.38 20.14
N SER A 93 -20.73 -3.95 20.74
CA SER A 93 -20.41 -5.37 20.65
C SER A 93 -20.03 -5.94 22.02
N ASP A 94 -19.88 -7.27 22.10
CA ASP A 94 -19.45 -7.98 23.32
C ASP A 94 -17.97 -7.71 23.68
N GLU A 95 -17.17 -7.11 22.76
CA GLU A 95 -15.73 -6.86 22.92
C GLU A 95 -15.37 -5.37 23.06
N LEU A 96 -15.96 -4.68 24.04
CA LEU A 96 -15.87 -3.23 24.24
C LEU A 96 -14.44 -2.63 24.11
N GLU A 97 -13.42 -3.23 24.73
CA GLU A 97 -12.04 -2.69 24.68
C GLU A 97 -11.42 -2.71 23.28
N LYS A 98 -11.69 -3.75 22.49
CA LYS A 98 -11.21 -3.85 21.10
C LYS A 98 -11.91 -2.83 20.21
N ASP A 99 -13.20 -2.61 20.44
CA ASP A 99 -13.99 -1.60 19.72
C ASP A 99 -13.48 -0.19 19.99
N TYR A 100 -13.15 0.13 21.25
CA TYR A 100 -12.56 1.43 21.59
C TYR A 100 -11.21 1.67 20.89
N ASN A 101 -10.33 0.67 20.87
CA ASN A 101 -9.05 0.79 20.18
C ASN A 101 -9.24 1.01 18.67
N ARG A 102 -10.17 0.26 18.04
CA ARG A 102 -10.51 0.44 16.62
C ARG A 102 -11.10 1.83 16.37
N ALA A 103 -11.99 2.31 17.23
CA ALA A 103 -12.57 3.64 17.12
C ALA A 103 -11.52 4.75 17.28
N LEU A 104 -10.59 4.62 18.23
CA LEU A 104 -9.48 5.57 18.43
C LEU A 104 -8.55 5.60 17.21
N GLU A 105 -8.23 4.46 16.62
CA GLU A 105 -7.45 4.40 15.38
C GLU A 105 -8.17 5.13 14.25
N LYS A 106 -9.46 4.85 14.03
CA LYS A 106 -10.25 5.53 12.99
C LYS A 106 -10.40 7.03 13.25
N LEU A 107 -10.47 7.45 14.51
CA LEU A 107 -10.43 8.88 14.89
C LEU A 107 -9.10 9.54 14.52
N ALA A 108 -7.97 8.86 14.74
CA ALA A 108 -6.65 9.38 14.36
C ALA A 108 -6.53 9.52 12.83
N VAL A 109 -7.04 8.53 12.07
CA VAL A 109 -7.10 8.56 10.61
C VAL A 109 -7.95 9.72 10.13
N ILE A 110 -9.22 9.82 10.56
CA ILE A 110 -10.14 10.86 10.08
C ILE A 110 -9.65 12.26 10.47
N HIS A 111 -9.12 12.45 11.68
CA HIS A 111 -8.56 13.73 12.09
C HIS A 111 -7.40 14.17 11.18
N THR A 112 -6.47 13.26 10.92
CA THR A 112 -5.32 13.53 10.04
C THR A 112 -5.76 13.79 8.61
N LEU A 113 -6.72 13.00 8.12
CA LEU A 113 -7.27 13.13 6.78
C LEU A 113 -7.94 14.49 6.58
N LEU A 114 -8.84 14.89 7.48
CA LEU A 114 -9.53 16.19 7.41
C LEU A 114 -8.53 17.34 7.43
N LYS A 115 -7.58 17.32 8.36
CA LYS A 115 -6.54 18.37 8.49
C LYS A 115 -5.69 18.50 7.22
N LYS A 116 -5.14 17.39 6.71
CA LYS A 116 -4.29 17.39 5.51
C LYS A 116 -5.09 17.78 4.26
N SER A 117 -6.29 17.20 4.09
CA SER A 117 -7.16 17.49 2.94
C SER A 117 -7.55 18.96 2.89
N LYS A 118 -7.93 19.56 4.03
CA LYS A 118 -8.28 20.99 4.11
C LYS A 118 -7.13 21.88 3.66
N SER A 119 -5.93 21.66 4.20
CA SER A 119 -4.73 22.42 3.84
C SER A 119 -4.38 22.27 2.36
N TYR A 120 -4.41 21.03 1.87
CA TYR A 120 -4.08 20.69 0.48
C TYR A 120 -5.07 21.34 -0.51
N LEU A 121 -6.37 21.13 -0.28
CA LEU A 121 -7.43 21.66 -1.13
C LEU A 121 -7.50 23.20 -1.09
N GLN A 122 -7.24 23.82 0.05
CA GLN A 122 -7.14 25.28 0.14
C GLN A 122 -5.99 25.80 -0.74
N SER A 123 -4.82 25.17 -0.68
CA SER A 123 -3.66 25.53 -1.50
C SER A 123 -3.96 25.38 -3.01
N ARG A 124 -4.65 24.29 -3.40
CA ARG A 124 -5.10 24.05 -4.78
C ARG A 124 -6.22 25.00 -5.22
N LYS A 125 -7.07 25.47 -4.30
CA LYS A 125 -8.09 26.49 -4.58
C LYS A 125 -7.46 27.85 -4.87
N ASP A 126 -6.46 28.22 -4.08
CA ASP A 126 -5.76 29.51 -4.18
C ASP A 126 -4.82 29.53 -5.40
N ASN A 127 -4.25 28.38 -5.76
CA ASN A 127 -3.48 28.19 -6.98
C ASN A 127 -3.95 26.96 -7.79
N PRO A 128 -4.98 27.11 -8.64
CA PRO A 128 -5.56 26.01 -9.44
C PRO A 128 -4.62 25.36 -10.44
N GLU A 129 -3.48 26.00 -10.75
CA GLU A 129 -2.47 25.48 -11.67
C GLU A 129 -1.46 24.55 -11.00
N LEU A 130 -1.43 24.49 -9.66
CA LEU A 130 -0.60 23.51 -8.96
C LEU A 130 -1.01 22.11 -9.39
N PRO A 131 -0.11 21.23 -9.87
CA PRO A 131 -0.48 19.85 -10.15
C PRO A 131 -0.94 19.14 -8.88
N PRO A 132 -1.76 18.08 -9.00
CA PRO A 132 -2.00 17.16 -7.90
C PRO A 132 -0.71 16.68 -7.24
N GLU A 133 -0.70 16.51 -5.92
CA GLU A 133 0.44 15.91 -5.22
C GLU A 133 0.52 14.40 -5.54
N THR A 134 1.72 13.95 -5.91
CA THR A 134 2.00 12.55 -6.25
C THR A 134 2.96 11.85 -5.27
N ALA A 135 3.49 12.61 -4.30
CA ALA A 135 4.40 12.08 -3.28
C ALA A 135 3.67 11.30 -2.17
N THR A 136 2.35 11.49 -2.04
CA THR A 136 1.51 10.81 -1.03
C THR A 136 0.24 10.30 -1.67
N ASN A 137 -0.46 9.39 -0.99
CA ASN A 137 -1.77 8.89 -1.39
C ASN A 137 -2.95 9.82 -1.01
N LEU A 138 -2.70 11.10 -0.67
CA LEU A 138 -3.72 12.00 -0.14
C LEU A 138 -4.90 12.22 -1.10
N GLU A 139 -4.64 12.35 -2.40
CA GLU A 139 -5.69 12.48 -3.42
C GLU A 139 -6.63 11.25 -3.43
N GLU A 140 -6.08 10.03 -3.37
CA GLU A 140 -6.88 8.80 -3.28
C GLU A 140 -7.67 8.75 -1.95
N TRP A 141 -7.06 9.18 -0.83
CA TRP A 141 -7.75 9.25 0.47
C TRP A 141 -8.92 10.24 0.48
N ILE A 142 -8.83 11.35 -0.24
CA ILE A 142 -9.96 12.27 -0.42
C ILE A 142 -11.05 11.58 -1.25
N GLY A 143 -10.62 10.80 -2.25
CA GLY A 143 -11.50 10.01 -3.11
C GLY A 143 -11.28 10.23 -4.60
N HIS A 144 -10.11 10.76 -4.99
CA HIS A 144 -9.72 10.84 -6.39
C HIS A 144 -9.45 9.44 -6.95
N VAL A 145 -9.95 9.18 -8.16
CA VAL A 145 -9.71 7.93 -8.87
C VAL A 145 -8.78 8.27 -10.03
N TRP A 146 -7.53 7.83 -9.94
CA TRP A 146 -6.52 8.10 -10.96
C TRP A 146 -6.83 7.43 -12.29
N GLU A 147 -6.78 8.23 -13.36
CA GLU A 147 -6.73 7.72 -14.73
C GLU A 147 -5.29 7.43 -15.15
N LEU A 148 -5.05 6.37 -15.94
CA LEU A 148 -3.69 6.03 -16.40
C LEU A 148 -3.05 7.15 -17.23
N SER A 149 -3.84 7.84 -18.05
CA SER A 149 -3.35 8.99 -18.82
C SER A 149 -2.99 10.18 -17.92
N GLU A 150 -3.73 10.40 -16.83
CA GLU A 150 -3.39 11.44 -15.85
C GLU A 150 -2.05 11.14 -15.17
N LEU A 151 -1.82 9.89 -14.75
CA LEU A 151 -0.54 9.47 -14.16
C LEU A 151 0.63 9.63 -15.13
N ARG A 152 0.43 9.33 -16.41
CA ARG A 152 1.43 9.59 -17.47
C ARG A 152 1.75 11.07 -17.62
N GLU A 153 0.73 11.94 -17.63
CA GLU A 153 0.90 13.39 -17.72
C GLU A 153 1.64 13.97 -16.51
N LEU A 154 1.49 13.34 -15.34
CA LEU A 154 2.20 13.69 -14.10
C LEU A 154 3.60 13.10 -14.01
N GLY A 155 4.04 12.31 -15.00
CA GLY A 155 5.34 11.67 -15.02
C GLY A 155 5.48 10.51 -14.03
N CYS A 156 4.36 9.95 -13.56
CA CYS A 156 4.32 8.79 -12.67
C CYS A 156 4.54 7.49 -13.46
N ILE A 157 5.63 7.44 -14.21
CA ILE A 157 6.02 6.33 -15.07
C ILE A 157 7.48 5.95 -14.83
N SER A 158 7.74 4.65 -14.84
CA SER A 158 9.09 4.08 -15.03
C SER A 158 9.14 3.42 -16.41
N LYS A 159 10.25 3.60 -17.13
CA LYS A 159 10.43 3.05 -18.47
C LYS A 159 11.26 1.78 -18.41
N ASP A 160 11.00 0.86 -19.33
CA ASP A 160 11.80 -0.35 -19.52
C ASP A 160 12.00 -1.14 -18.21
N ALA A 161 10.92 -1.28 -17.44
CA ALA A 161 10.94 -1.91 -16.12
C ALA A 161 10.95 -3.44 -16.26
N ARG A 162 11.82 -4.09 -15.46
CA ARG A 162 11.87 -5.55 -15.30
C ARG A 162 11.41 -5.89 -13.89
N MET A 163 10.34 -6.66 -13.78
CA MET A 163 9.67 -6.96 -12.50
C MET A 163 9.66 -8.46 -12.23
N LEU A 164 9.88 -8.85 -10.97
CA LEU A 164 9.73 -10.23 -10.51
C LEU A 164 8.74 -10.30 -9.35
N GLN A 165 7.73 -11.17 -9.44
CA GLN A 165 6.73 -11.32 -8.39
C GLN A 165 7.30 -12.17 -7.25
N LEU A 166 7.37 -11.59 -6.06
CA LEU A 166 7.90 -12.24 -4.86
C LEU A 166 6.81 -12.90 -4.01
N SER A 167 5.57 -12.42 -4.07
CA SER A 167 4.41 -13.07 -3.44
C SER A 167 3.13 -12.75 -4.18
N PHE A 168 2.14 -13.63 -4.04
CA PHE A 168 0.78 -13.42 -4.53
C PHE A 168 -0.21 -13.91 -3.49
N ARG A 169 -1.38 -13.29 -3.43
CA ARG A 169 -2.53 -13.79 -2.69
C ARG A 169 -3.83 -13.35 -3.35
N SER A 170 -4.88 -14.16 -3.21
CA SER A 170 -6.25 -13.77 -3.50
C SER A 170 -7.10 -13.90 -2.24
N TYR A 171 -7.78 -12.82 -1.85
CA TYR A 171 -8.58 -12.81 -0.62
C TYR A 171 -9.88 -12.03 -0.78
N ARG A 172 -10.89 -12.39 0.03
CA ARG A 172 -12.19 -11.72 0.05
C ARG A 172 -12.20 -10.63 1.11
N ASP A 173 -12.38 -9.38 0.69
CA ASP A 173 -12.71 -8.27 1.59
C ASP A 173 -14.22 -8.22 1.77
N GLN A 174 -14.68 -8.68 2.94
CA GLN A 174 -16.10 -8.74 3.28
C GLN A 174 -16.73 -7.35 3.45
N ILE A 175 -15.96 -6.35 3.89
CA ILE A 175 -16.47 -5.00 4.16
C ILE A 175 -16.70 -4.26 2.84
N ARG A 176 -15.76 -4.41 1.90
CA ARG A 176 -15.82 -3.78 0.58
C ARG A 176 -16.59 -4.60 -0.45
N GLU A 177 -16.98 -5.82 -0.09
CA GLU A 177 -17.64 -6.78 -0.98
C GLU A 177 -16.86 -6.99 -2.29
N VAL A 178 -15.55 -7.20 -2.18
CA VAL A 178 -14.65 -7.46 -3.31
C VAL A 178 -13.77 -8.68 -3.03
N ILE A 179 -13.37 -9.38 -4.10
CA ILE A 179 -12.18 -10.24 -4.08
C ILE A 179 -11.01 -9.40 -4.58
N VAL A 180 -9.88 -9.47 -3.88
CA VAL A 180 -8.66 -8.74 -4.22
C VAL A 180 -7.60 -9.76 -4.59
N ASP A 181 -7.10 -9.68 -5.82
CA ASP A 181 -5.88 -10.36 -6.22
C ASP A 181 -4.72 -9.37 -6.05
N GLU A 182 -3.75 -9.70 -5.19
CA GLU A 182 -2.65 -8.81 -4.82
C GLU A 182 -1.31 -9.50 -5.07
N GLY A 183 -0.47 -8.89 -5.91
CA GLY A 183 0.91 -9.31 -6.14
C GLY A 183 1.89 -8.33 -5.49
N CYS A 184 2.94 -8.84 -4.85
CA CYS A 184 4.10 -8.04 -4.46
C CYS A 184 5.23 -8.30 -5.45
N TRP A 185 5.75 -7.22 -6.04
CA TRP A 185 6.72 -7.27 -7.12
C TRP A 185 7.96 -6.48 -6.73
N MET A 186 9.13 -6.95 -7.13
CA MET A 186 10.36 -6.17 -7.06
C MET A 186 10.78 -5.74 -8.47
N GLU A 187 11.08 -4.46 -8.64
CA GLU A 187 11.75 -3.95 -9.83
C GLU A 187 13.25 -4.27 -9.71
N LEU A 188 13.80 -4.98 -10.70
CA LEU A 188 15.12 -5.59 -10.61
C LEU A 188 16.27 -4.58 -10.65
N HIS A 189 16.07 -3.41 -11.24
CA HIS A 189 17.11 -2.40 -11.38
C HIS A 189 17.30 -1.58 -10.09
N SER A 190 16.20 -1.11 -9.50
CA SER A 190 16.17 -0.24 -8.34
C SER A 190 15.97 -0.98 -7.03
N GLY A 191 15.55 -2.25 -7.06
CA GLY A 191 15.19 -3.04 -5.88
C GLY A 191 13.90 -2.57 -5.19
N HIS A 192 13.12 -1.69 -5.84
CA HIS A 192 11.93 -1.12 -5.21
C HIS A 192 10.77 -2.12 -5.25
N LEU A 193 10.07 -2.25 -4.13
CA LEU A 193 8.90 -3.12 -3.99
C LEU A 193 7.62 -2.38 -4.32
N PHE A 194 6.81 -3.00 -5.17
CA PHE A 194 5.53 -2.50 -5.64
C PHE A 194 4.41 -3.51 -5.37
N LYS A 195 3.16 -3.03 -5.44
CA LYS A 195 1.95 -3.87 -5.35
C LYS A 195 1.12 -3.79 -6.63
N THR A 196 0.65 -4.92 -7.15
CA THR A 196 -0.51 -4.95 -8.06
C THR A 196 -1.76 -5.26 -7.25
N ARG A 197 -2.91 -4.71 -7.68
CA ARG A 197 -4.21 -5.00 -7.06
C ARG A 197 -5.30 -5.05 -8.12
N ASN A 198 -5.87 -6.22 -8.32
CA ASN A 198 -7.07 -6.43 -9.11
C ASN A 198 -8.27 -6.56 -8.18
N TYR A 199 -9.20 -5.60 -8.24
CA TYR A 199 -10.40 -5.57 -7.42
C TYR A 199 -11.57 -6.13 -8.22
N ARG A 200 -12.16 -7.23 -7.73
CA ARG A 200 -13.29 -7.91 -8.35
C ARG A 200 -14.51 -7.83 -7.43
N PRO A 201 -15.43 -6.87 -7.63
CA PRO A 201 -16.66 -6.77 -6.84
C PRO A 201 -17.41 -8.10 -6.86
N LEU A 202 -17.89 -8.55 -5.70
CA LEU A 202 -18.49 -9.89 -5.57
C LEU A 202 -19.67 -10.11 -6.52
N HIS A 203 -20.47 -9.08 -6.76
CA HIS A 203 -21.61 -9.12 -7.68
C HIS A 203 -21.23 -9.16 -9.17
N ALA A 204 -19.96 -8.90 -9.51
CA ALA A 204 -19.44 -8.86 -10.87
C ALA A 204 -18.16 -9.70 -11.05
N ALA A 205 -17.81 -10.52 -10.06
CA ALA A 205 -16.51 -11.20 -10.00
C ALA A 205 -16.33 -12.21 -11.15
N GLU A 206 -17.41 -12.79 -11.66
CA GLU A 206 -17.40 -13.70 -12.82
C GLU A 206 -17.08 -12.98 -14.14
N HIS A 207 -17.26 -11.65 -14.19
CA HIS A 207 -17.04 -10.84 -15.39
C HIS A 207 -15.69 -10.14 -15.41
N ILE A 208 -14.91 -10.22 -14.31
CA ILE A 208 -13.59 -9.63 -14.19
C ILE A 208 -12.60 -10.77 -14.01
N GLY A 209 -11.65 -10.89 -14.95
CA GLY A 209 -10.63 -11.93 -14.92
C GLY A 209 -9.87 -11.92 -13.59
N ALA A 210 -9.77 -13.10 -12.98
CA ALA A 210 -8.90 -13.29 -11.83
C ALA A 210 -7.43 -13.25 -12.28
N GLU A 211 -6.57 -12.65 -11.47
CA GLU A 211 -5.13 -12.78 -11.64
C GLU A 211 -4.63 -14.04 -10.93
N ASP A 212 -3.45 -14.52 -11.31
CA ASP A 212 -2.78 -15.66 -10.68
C ASP A 212 -1.30 -15.33 -10.43
N SER A 213 -0.63 -16.22 -9.71
CA SER A 213 0.80 -16.21 -9.49
C SER A 213 1.59 -16.18 -10.81
N CYS A 214 2.60 -15.31 -10.88
CA CYS A 214 3.55 -15.23 -11.98
C CYS A 214 4.96 -15.57 -11.49
N PHE A 215 5.63 -16.50 -12.14
CA PHE A 215 7.02 -16.91 -11.83
C PHE A 215 8.04 -16.37 -12.84
N GLU A 216 7.55 -15.80 -13.94
CA GLU A 216 8.35 -15.20 -15.00
C GLU A 216 8.80 -13.78 -14.60
N VAL A 217 9.87 -13.31 -15.23
CA VAL A 217 10.23 -11.90 -15.22
C VAL A 217 9.34 -11.17 -16.22
N ILE A 218 8.65 -10.14 -15.75
CA ILE A 218 7.80 -9.29 -16.57
C ILE A 218 8.61 -8.07 -17.02
N GLU A 219 8.82 -7.96 -18.33
CA GLU A 219 9.41 -6.77 -18.96
C GLU A 219 8.31 -5.89 -19.56
N THR A 220 8.26 -4.63 -19.16
CA THR A 220 7.32 -3.63 -19.69
C THR A 220 8.06 -2.37 -20.12
N GLY A 221 7.72 -1.85 -21.30
CA GLY A 221 8.23 -0.55 -21.74
C GLY A 221 7.72 0.62 -20.90
N GLU A 222 6.57 0.46 -20.22
CA GLU A 222 5.97 1.48 -19.37
C GLU A 222 5.32 0.85 -18.13
N LEU A 223 5.86 1.17 -16.96
CA LEU A 223 5.31 0.86 -15.65
C LEU A 223 4.70 2.13 -15.07
N ILE A 224 3.39 2.15 -14.88
CA ILE A 224 2.67 3.28 -14.29
C ILE A 224 2.65 3.10 -12.78
N VAL A 225 3.14 4.10 -12.04
CA VAL A 225 3.26 4.08 -10.59
C VAL A 225 2.18 4.98 -9.99
N TYR A 226 1.37 4.47 -9.09
CA TYR A 226 0.39 5.28 -8.37
C TYR A 226 1.08 6.02 -7.22
N PRO A 227 0.63 7.24 -6.88
CA PRO A 227 1.07 7.94 -5.67
C PRO A 227 0.91 7.07 -4.42
N GLY A 228 1.95 7.00 -3.59
CA GLY A 228 1.95 6.14 -2.41
C GLY A 228 3.29 6.13 -1.68
N ASP A 229 3.31 5.47 -0.52
CA ASP A 229 4.48 5.42 0.36
C ASP A 229 5.44 4.28 -0.07
N LEU A 230 5.86 3.40 0.87
CA LEU A 230 6.94 2.43 0.66
C LEU A 230 6.67 1.38 -0.41
N ASN A 231 5.42 0.91 -0.54
CA ASN A 231 5.02 -0.11 -1.50
C ASN A 231 3.87 0.43 -2.38
N PRO A 232 4.14 1.39 -3.28
CA PRO A 232 3.10 2.01 -4.07
C PRO A 232 2.50 0.99 -5.05
N ARG A 233 1.24 1.25 -5.43
CA ARG A 233 0.57 0.43 -6.43
C ARG A 233 1.18 0.70 -7.80
N VAL A 234 1.27 -0.31 -8.65
CA VAL A 234 1.69 -0.19 -10.05
C VAL A 234 0.70 -0.84 -10.99
N ARG A 235 0.76 -0.45 -12.26
CA ARG A 235 0.04 -1.06 -13.37
C ARG A 235 0.83 -0.95 -14.66
N TRP A 236 0.68 -1.93 -15.54
CA TRP A 236 1.18 -1.91 -16.91
C TRP A 236 0.09 -2.44 -17.84
N GLU A 237 0.19 -2.15 -19.13
CA GLU A 237 -0.79 -2.59 -20.14
C GLU A 237 -0.18 -3.59 -21.12
N ALA A 238 1.07 -3.39 -21.52
CA ALA A 238 1.79 -4.29 -22.42
C ALA A 238 3.06 -4.78 -21.74
N SER A 239 3.28 -6.10 -21.78
CA SER A 239 4.47 -6.71 -21.23
C SER A 239 4.84 -7.99 -21.96
N VAL A 240 6.10 -8.38 -21.83
CA VAL A 240 6.61 -9.69 -22.23
C VAL A 240 6.99 -10.45 -20.96
N ALA A 241 6.60 -11.72 -20.89
CA ALA A 241 7.02 -12.60 -19.82
C ALA A 241 8.22 -13.43 -20.31
N LEU A 242 9.28 -13.46 -19.51
CA LEU A 242 10.51 -14.19 -19.77
C LEU A 242 10.78 -15.16 -18.63
N GLU A 243 11.33 -16.32 -18.95
CA GLU A 243 11.79 -17.26 -17.93
C GLU A 243 12.84 -16.58 -17.03
N ALA A 244 12.66 -16.70 -15.72
CA ALA A 244 13.58 -16.12 -14.74
C ALA A 244 14.93 -16.85 -14.77
N ALA A 245 16.02 -16.10 -14.86
CA ALA A 245 17.37 -16.64 -14.81
C ALA A 245 17.92 -16.60 -13.37
N ALA A 246 18.93 -17.42 -13.09
CA ALA A 246 19.63 -17.41 -11.80
C ALA A 246 20.15 -16.01 -11.40
N SER A 247 20.56 -15.20 -12.38
CA SER A 247 21.01 -13.82 -12.17
C SER A 247 19.88 -12.89 -11.68
N ASP A 248 18.62 -13.16 -12.01
CA ASP A 248 17.50 -12.36 -11.53
C ASP A 248 17.27 -12.60 -10.02
N TYR A 249 17.37 -13.86 -9.56
CA TYR A 249 17.30 -14.19 -8.13
C TYR A 249 18.50 -13.64 -7.34
N GLU A 250 19.71 -13.70 -7.91
CA GLU A 250 20.89 -13.07 -7.33
C GLU A 250 20.68 -11.56 -7.17
N THR A 251 20.15 -10.89 -8.19
CA THR A 251 19.82 -9.46 -8.14
C THR A 251 18.85 -9.14 -7.02
N VAL A 252 17.78 -9.94 -6.86
CA VAL A 252 16.82 -9.80 -5.76
C VAL A 252 17.50 -9.93 -4.40
N ARG A 253 18.33 -10.95 -4.21
CA ARG A 253 19.03 -11.16 -2.94
C ARG A 253 20.00 -10.02 -2.61
N LEU A 254 20.69 -9.45 -3.60
CA LEU A 254 21.61 -8.32 -3.41
C LEU A 254 20.89 -7.02 -3.02
N GLN A 255 19.64 -6.84 -3.44
CA GLN A 255 18.82 -5.67 -3.09
C GLN A 255 18.17 -5.78 -1.70
N ALA A 256 18.23 -6.95 -1.06
CA ALA A 256 17.62 -7.16 0.25
C ALA A 256 18.29 -6.32 1.35
N HIS A 257 17.49 -5.77 2.26
CA HIS A 257 18.01 -4.95 3.36
C HIS A 257 18.82 -5.81 4.34
N THR A 258 20.06 -5.40 4.60
CA THR A 258 20.99 -6.10 5.50
C THR A 258 21.06 -5.50 6.92
N SER A 259 20.47 -4.31 7.13
CA SER A 259 20.46 -3.60 8.42
C SER A 259 19.06 -3.60 9.03
N TYR A 260 18.82 -4.50 9.98
CA TYR A 260 17.51 -4.58 10.66
C TYR A 260 17.13 -3.32 11.43
N PRO A 261 18.04 -2.64 12.16
CA PRO A 261 17.69 -1.40 12.84
C PRO A 261 17.19 -0.30 11.90
N ASP A 262 17.74 -0.20 10.68
CA ASP A 262 17.36 0.83 9.72
C ASP A 262 16.00 0.55 9.08
N ILE A 263 15.77 -0.69 8.64
CA ILE A 263 14.47 -1.05 8.07
C ILE A 263 13.37 -1.00 9.13
N ILE A 264 13.61 -1.46 10.36
CA ILE A 264 12.64 -1.33 11.47
C ILE A 264 12.30 0.14 11.73
N ARG A 265 13.27 1.05 11.67
CA ARG A 265 13.03 2.49 11.83
C ARG A 265 12.16 3.03 10.69
N SER A 266 12.44 2.66 9.45
CA SER A 266 11.66 3.04 8.26
C SER A 266 10.21 2.57 8.39
N ILE A 267 10.01 1.29 8.69
CA ILE A 267 8.70 0.66 8.89
C ILE A 267 7.92 1.34 10.02
N LYS A 268 8.55 1.57 11.18
CA LYS A 268 7.91 2.28 12.30
C LYS A 268 7.50 3.70 11.92
N ASN A 269 8.32 4.42 11.15
CA ASN A 269 7.98 5.77 10.71
C ASN A 269 6.78 5.77 9.75
N GLN A 270 6.68 4.78 8.87
CA GLN A 270 5.51 4.63 8.01
C GLN A 270 4.25 4.30 8.81
N ILE A 271 4.28 3.28 9.67
CA ILE A 271 3.10 2.85 10.45
C ILE A 271 2.58 3.98 11.36
N LYS A 272 3.47 4.86 11.85
CA LYS A 272 3.10 6.06 12.63
C LYS A 272 2.25 7.06 11.86
N ASN A 273 2.38 7.15 10.53
CA ASN A 273 1.54 8.03 9.72
C ASN A 273 0.13 7.44 9.62
N PRO A 274 -0.93 8.11 10.12
CA PRO A 274 -2.28 7.56 10.09
C PRO A 274 -2.81 7.23 8.68
N LEU A 275 -2.33 7.93 7.65
CA LEU A 275 -2.76 7.74 6.26
C LEU A 275 -1.87 6.78 5.46
N ALA A 276 -0.79 6.26 6.06
CA ALA A 276 0.07 5.32 5.38
C ALA A 276 -0.48 3.89 5.44
N ASP A 277 0.02 3.04 4.53
CA ASP A 277 -0.19 1.59 4.63
C ASP A 277 0.30 1.07 5.99
N LYS A 278 -0.56 0.32 6.68
CA LYS A 278 -0.27 -0.29 7.99
C LYS A 278 0.43 -1.64 7.87
N HIS A 279 0.53 -2.14 6.64
CA HIS A 279 1.11 -3.44 6.31
C HIS A 279 2.24 -3.30 5.28
N PRO A 280 3.29 -2.53 5.60
CA PRO A 280 4.43 -2.38 4.71
C PRO A 280 5.17 -3.71 4.54
N VAL A 281 5.68 -3.92 3.34
CA VAL A 281 6.43 -5.10 2.93
C VAL A 281 7.88 -4.71 2.71
N ALA A 282 8.81 -5.55 3.17
CA ALA A 282 10.23 -5.38 2.92
C ALA A 282 10.90 -6.72 2.56
N LEU A 283 11.97 -6.64 1.77
CA LEU A 283 12.86 -7.75 1.50
C LEU A 283 14.07 -7.65 2.42
N LEU A 284 14.32 -8.68 3.23
CA LEU A 284 15.35 -8.72 4.24
C LEU A 284 16.37 -9.81 3.95
N HIS A 285 17.65 -9.46 3.93
CA HIS A 285 18.71 -10.47 3.97
C HIS A 285 18.79 -11.03 5.39
N TYR A 286 18.93 -12.34 5.50
CA TYR A 286 19.16 -13.01 6.77
C TYR A 286 20.38 -13.90 6.72
N ALA A 287 21.18 -13.84 7.78
CA ALA A 287 22.28 -14.77 7.99
C ALA A 287 21.76 -16.16 8.39
N ALA A 288 20.74 -16.20 9.26
CA ALA A 288 20.13 -17.45 9.70
C ALA A 288 18.70 -17.26 10.20
N ILE A 289 17.88 -18.30 10.02
CA ILE A 289 16.59 -18.48 10.69
C ILE A 289 16.77 -19.56 11.76
N LYS A 290 16.32 -19.28 12.98
CA LYS A 290 16.46 -20.20 14.13
C LYS A 290 15.15 -20.28 14.89
N GLN A 291 14.94 -21.43 15.54
CA GLN A 291 13.89 -21.57 16.53
C GLN A 291 14.45 -21.19 17.91
N GLN A 292 13.72 -20.35 18.65
CA GLN A 292 14.03 -19.92 20.01
C GLN A 292 12.71 -19.77 20.79
N ASP A 293 12.59 -20.45 21.93
CA ASP A 293 11.42 -20.36 22.83
C ASP A 293 10.06 -20.51 22.10
N ASP A 294 9.96 -21.56 21.27
CA ASP A 294 8.81 -21.87 20.39
C ASP A 294 8.47 -20.82 19.32
N GLN A 295 9.34 -19.83 19.10
CA GLN A 295 9.22 -18.84 18.03
C GLN A 295 10.34 -18.98 17.01
N TYR A 296 10.09 -18.58 15.78
CA TYR A 296 11.13 -18.45 14.77
C TYR A 296 11.65 -17.01 14.78
N ILE A 297 12.97 -16.88 14.80
CA ILE A 297 13.65 -15.60 14.64
C ILE A 297 14.50 -15.63 13.37
N MET A 298 14.49 -14.51 12.67
CA MET A 298 15.38 -14.25 11.57
C MET A 298 16.49 -13.31 12.06
N MET A 299 17.75 -13.61 11.75
CA MET A 299 18.92 -12.86 12.25
C MET A 299 19.71 -12.21 11.10
N ASP A 300 20.15 -10.97 11.27
CA ASP A 300 21.09 -10.31 10.36
C ASP A 300 22.55 -10.72 10.66
N THR A 301 23.51 -10.27 9.83
CA THR A 301 24.94 -10.59 10.00
C THR A 301 25.58 -9.94 11.24
N LYS A 302 24.90 -8.97 11.86
CA LYS A 302 25.33 -8.25 13.08
C LYS A 302 24.69 -8.80 14.36
N GLY A 303 23.86 -9.84 14.25
CA GLY A 303 23.17 -10.48 15.37
C GLY A 303 21.88 -9.78 15.82
N ASN A 304 21.42 -8.74 15.10
CA ASN A 304 20.06 -8.23 15.32
C ASN A 304 19.06 -9.25 14.80
N HIS A 305 17.87 -9.30 15.39
CA HIS A 305 16.86 -10.26 15.00
C HIS A 305 15.47 -9.65 14.94
N ILE A 306 14.62 -10.28 14.13
CA ILE A 306 13.19 -10.01 14.00
C ILE A 306 12.46 -11.31 14.27
N VAL A 307 11.38 -11.26 15.05
CA VAL A 307 10.51 -12.39 15.30
C VAL A 307 9.62 -12.62 14.09
N CYS A 308 9.64 -13.83 13.54
CA CYS A 308 8.72 -14.28 12.52
C CYS A 308 7.39 -14.64 13.19
N ALA A 309 6.30 -13.96 12.83
CA ALA A 309 5.00 -14.14 13.42
C ALA A 309 3.89 -13.91 12.38
N ASP A 310 2.80 -14.66 12.47
CA ASP A 310 1.64 -14.44 11.62
C ASP A 310 0.89 -13.17 12.05
N ILE A 311 0.50 -12.36 11.07
CA ILE A 311 -0.19 -11.09 11.28
C ILE A 311 -1.69 -11.23 10.98
N SER A 312 -2.50 -10.41 11.64
CA SER A 312 -3.96 -10.51 11.53
C SER A 312 -4.48 -10.16 10.13
N ALA A 313 -3.78 -9.29 9.41
CA ALA A 313 -4.19 -8.82 8.08
C ALA A 313 -4.04 -9.82 6.94
N ILE A 314 -3.29 -10.91 7.11
CA ILE A 314 -3.13 -11.92 6.06
C ILE A 314 -4.17 -13.04 6.18
N GLN A 315 -4.64 -13.35 7.39
CA GLN A 315 -5.63 -14.41 7.67
C GLN A 315 -5.22 -15.82 7.20
N GLN A 316 -3.95 -16.01 6.88
CA GLN A 316 -3.33 -17.30 6.51
C GLN A 316 -1.98 -17.36 7.22
N ALA A 317 -1.72 -18.44 7.96
CA ALA A 317 -0.49 -18.62 8.70
C ALA A 317 0.63 -19.16 7.79
N THR A 318 1.81 -18.56 7.87
CA THR A 318 3.02 -18.98 7.14
C THR A 318 4.15 -19.40 8.07
N THR A 319 4.15 -18.98 9.33
CA THR A 319 5.17 -19.42 10.28
C THR A 319 5.22 -20.93 10.51
N PRO A 320 4.10 -21.69 10.47
CA PRO A 320 4.16 -23.15 10.60
C PRO A 320 4.87 -23.87 9.44
N LEU A 321 5.14 -23.18 8.33
CA LEU A 321 5.86 -23.73 7.17
C LEU A 321 7.38 -23.65 7.32
N LEU A 322 7.90 -22.77 8.19
CA LEU A 322 9.34 -22.61 8.41
C LEU A 322 10.08 -23.92 8.78
N PRO A 323 9.54 -24.82 9.65
CA PRO A 323 10.19 -26.10 9.93
C PRO A 323 10.25 -27.06 8.74
N LEU A 324 9.49 -26.83 7.67
CA LEU A 324 9.50 -27.68 6.47
C LEU A 324 10.64 -27.31 5.49
N LEU A 325 11.31 -26.19 5.73
CA LEU A 325 12.38 -25.67 4.87
C LEU A 325 13.67 -26.48 5.01
N GLY A 326 14.41 -26.59 3.90
CA GLY A 326 15.71 -27.24 3.90
C GLY A 326 16.76 -26.41 4.65
N ARG A 327 17.84 -27.06 5.12
CA ARG A 327 18.95 -26.37 5.81
C ARG A 327 19.55 -25.21 5.00
N ARG A 328 19.54 -25.32 3.67
CA ARG A 328 20.06 -24.27 2.76
C ARG A 328 19.15 -23.05 2.68
N ASP A 329 17.85 -23.24 2.87
CA ASP A 329 16.86 -22.16 2.82
C ASP A 329 16.86 -21.38 4.14
N LEU A 330 17.36 -21.98 5.23
CA LEU A 330 17.42 -21.35 6.56
C LEU A 330 18.67 -20.48 6.78
N SER A 331 19.56 -20.34 5.79
CA SER A 331 20.81 -19.60 5.93
C SER A 331 21.17 -18.79 4.69
N ASP A 332 21.58 -17.54 4.91
CA ASP A 332 22.14 -16.64 3.90
C ASP A 332 21.27 -16.42 2.66
N GLN A 333 19.96 -16.18 2.84
CA GLN A 333 19.04 -15.87 1.73
C GLN A 333 18.32 -14.53 1.97
N ALA A 334 17.36 -14.21 1.11
CA ALA A 334 16.47 -13.06 1.30
C ALA A 334 15.03 -13.52 1.57
N MET A 335 14.39 -12.91 2.56
CA MET A 335 13.00 -13.17 2.93
C MET A 335 12.14 -11.94 2.66
N LEU A 336 11.07 -12.10 1.91
CA LEU A 336 10.01 -11.10 1.83
C LEU A 336 9.15 -11.23 3.09
N VAL A 337 8.96 -10.13 3.82
CA VAL A 337 8.10 -10.10 5.01
C VAL A 337 7.09 -8.97 4.93
N MET A 338 5.88 -9.21 5.45
CA MET A 338 4.89 -8.16 5.72
C MET A 338 4.90 -7.83 7.20
N PHE A 339 4.95 -6.53 7.53
CA PHE A 339 4.95 -6.09 8.92
C PHE A 339 3.55 -5.73 9.41
N GLU A 340 3.32 -5.91 10.71
CA GLU A 340 2.16 -5.37 11.43
C GLU A 340 2.60 -4.92 12.83
N HIS A 341 2.10 -3.77 13.29
CA HIS A 341 2.27 -3.41 14.70
C HIS A 341 1.16 -4.05 15.52
N ASN A 342 1.53 -5.00 16.38
CA ASN A 342 0.63 -5.57 17.36
C ASN A 342 0.51 -4.58 18.54
N ALA A 343 -0.63 -3.89 18.61
CA ALA A 343 -0.90 -2.91 19.66
C ALA A 343 -0.98 -3.51 21.07
N VAL A 344 -1.48 -4.75 21.20
CA VAL A 344 -1.65 -5.44 22.49
C VAL A 344 -0.30 -5.80 23.11
N GLN A 345 0.61 -6.35 22.31
CA GLN A 345 1.95 -6.74 22.75
C GLN A 345 2.96 -5.59 22.63
N ASN A 346 2.57 -4.49 22.00
CA ASN A 346 3.41 -3.37 21.60
C ASN A 346 4.69 -3.83 20.86
N ARG A 347 4.51 -4.75 19.90
CA ARG A 347 5.61 -5.35 19.14
C ARG A 347 5.36 -5.19 17.65
N LEU A 348 6.45 -5.05 16.90
CA LEU A 348 6.41 -5.14 15.46
C LEU A 348 6.57 -6.61 15.08
N LEU A 349 5.57 -7.16 14.41
CA LEU A 349 5.55 -8.52 13.89
C LEU A 349 5.96 -8.50 12.42
N ALA A 350 6.61 -9.57 11.96
CA ALA A 350 6.97 -9.76 10.56
C ALA A 350 6.51 -11.14 10.11
N GLN A 351 5.54 -11.20 9.20
CA GLN A 351 5.07 -12.45 8.64
C GLN A 351 5.88 -12.79 7.38
N PRO A 352 6.56 -13.96 7.35
CA PRO A 352 7.23 -14.47 6.14
C PRO A 352 6.24 -14.67 4.99
N LEU A 353 6.55 -14.13 3.82
CA LEU A 353 5.73 -14.30 2.61
C LEU A 353 6.41 -15.24 1.61
N SER A 354 7.71 -15.09 1.42
CA SER A 354 8.51 -15.93 0.53
C SER A 354 10.00 -15.85 0.86
N ILE A 355 10.75 -16.83 0.37
CA ILE A 355 12.21 -16.89 0.43
C ILE A 355 12.75 -16.88 -1.00
N VAL A 356 13.70 -16.00 -1.27
CA VAL A 356 14.40 -15.94 -2.55
C VAL A 356 15.77 -16.59 -2.37
N THR A 357 15.98 -17.72 -3.05
CA THR A 357 17.25 -18.47 -3.03
C THR A 357 18.13 -18.08 -4.22
N ASP A 358 19.23 -18.80 -4.45
CA ASP A 358 20.03 -18.67 -5.68
C ASP A 358 19.35 -19.26 -6.93
N LYS A 359 18.24 -20.00 -6.75
CA LYS A 359 17.63 -20.79 -7.83
C LYS A 359 16.14 -20.54 -8.05
N GLU A 360 15.42 -20.13 -7.02
CA GLU A 360 13.97 -20.04 -7.06
C GLU A 360 13.40 -19.13 -5.97
N ILE A 361 12.10 -18.87 -6.05
CA ILE A 361 11.32 -18.21 -4.99
C ILE A 361 10.42 -19.26 -4.35
N ILE A 362 10.70 -19.58 -3.08
CA ILE A 362 9.86 -20.45 -2.25
C ILE A 362 8.74 -19.59 -1.66
N ARG A 363 7.52 -19.72 -2.17
CA ARG A 363 6.34 -19.00 -1.66
C ARG A 363 5.79 -19.69 -0.42
N LEU A 364 5.75 -18.96 0.69
CA LEU A 364 5.12 -19.41 1.93
C LEU A 364 3.65 -18.98 1.98
N LEU A 365 3.36 -17.81 1.40
CA LEU A 365 2.01 -17.34 1.13
C LEU A 365 1.68 -17.59 -0.35
N TYR A 366 0.62 -18.37 -0.59
CA TYR A 366 0.09 -18.69 -1.92
C TYR A 366 -1.44 -18.75 -1.87
#